data_AF-A0AAV0XAX9-F1
#
_entry.id   AF-A0AAV0XAX9-F1
#
_cell.length_a   1.000
_cell.length_b   1.000
_cell.length_c   1.000
_cell.angle_alpha   90.00
_cell.angle_beta   90.00
_cell.angle_gamma   90.00
#
_symmetry.space_group_name_H-M   'P 1'
#
loop_
_entity.id
_entity.type
_entity.pdbx_description
1 polymer ?
#
loop_
_entity_poly.entity_id
_entity_poly.type
_entity_poly.pdbx_seq_one_letter_code
_entity_poly.pdbx_strand_id
1 'polypeptide(L)'
;MPKKKQNYPQVIPGLFIGSFRDSKDFAQLESNQITHIISVLDAPKKIHQDKKYLCIEAIDSPEQNLIQYFQICNDFIHKARLKNQNVLVHCLAGMSRSVTIAAAYIMSATTIKLKHVLRLLKACRSIASPNEGFNKQLQYYECNYLLEERTRLASISHSNKQLLADEEYCKKIFQSEDHKK
;
A
#
# COMPACT_ATOMS: atom_id res chain seq x y z
N MET A 1 -12.87 -19.07 -23.02
CA MET A 1 -12.49 -19.46 -21.65
C MET A 1 -12.70 -18.28 -20.71
N PRO A 2 -13.40 -18.43 -19.56
CA PRO A 2 -13.48 -17.35 -18.60
C PRO A 2 -12.07 -17.08 -18.06
N LYS A 3 -11.57 -15.87 -18.28
CA LYS A 3 -10.30 -15.42 -17.68
C LYS A 3 -10.45 -15.61 -16.16
N LYS A 4 -9.58 -16.41 -15.53
CA LYS A 4 -9.51 -16.51 -14.05
C LYS A 4 -9.56 -15.08 -13.51
N LYS A 5 -10.58 -14.74 -12.72
CA LYS A 5 -10.66 -13.43 -12.05
C LYS A 5 -9.36 -13.26 -11.27
N GLN A 6 -8.55 -12.30 -11.67
CA GLN A 6 -7.26 -12.05 -11.05
C GLN A 6 -7.56 -11.32 -9.74
N ASN A 7 -7.53 -12.06 -8.62
CA ASN A 7 -7.66 -11.49 -7.29
C ASN A 7 -6.66 -10.34 -7.12
N TYR A 8 -7.07 -9.26 -6.45
CA TYR A 8 -6.13 -8.20 -6.06
C TYR A 8 -4.95 -8.82 -5.33
N PRO A 9 -3.72 -8.45 -5.69
CA PRO A 9 -2.57 -8.99 -4.99
C PRO A 9 -2.51 -8.35 -3.61
N GLN A 10 -2.87 -9.14 -2.61
CA GLN A 10 -2.60 -8.84 -1.21
C GLN A 10 -1.08 -8.70 -1.05
N VAL A 11 -0.64 -7.52 -0.63
CA VAL A 11 0.79 -7.25 -0.46
C VAL A 11 1.25 -7.77 0.89
N ILE A 12 0.49 -7.42 1.93
CA ILE A 12 0.59 -7.93 3.30
C ILE A 12 -0.84 -8.13 3.83
N PRO A 13 -1.06 -8.91 4.91
CA PRO A 13 -2.39 -9.12 5.48
C PRO A 13 -3.17 -7.82 5.66
N GLY A 14 -4.34 -7.73 5.01
CA GLY A 14 -5.22 -6.55 5.08
C GLY A 14 -4.82 -5.33 4.24
N LEU A 15 -3.77 -5.41 3.42
CA LEU A 15 -3.38 -4.35 2.48
C LEU A 15 -3.30 -4.87 1.04
N PHE A 16 -4.04 -4.22 0.16
CA PHE A 16 -4.16 -4.54 -1.26
C PHE A 16 -3.79 -3.34 -2.13
N ILE A 17 -3.24 -3.60 -3.31
CA ILE A 17 -2.99 -2.58 -4.34
C ILE A 17 -3.75 -2.88 -5.63
N GLY A 18 -4.25 -1.84 -6.31
CA GLY A 18 -5.02 -2.01 -7.52
C GLY A 18 -5.07 -0.81 -8.46
N SER A 19 -5.70 -1.03 -9.59
CA SER A 19 -6.06 -0.02 -10.60
C SER A 19 -7.45 0.58 -10.34
N PHE A 20 -7.85 1.54 -11.18
CA PHE A 20 -9.20 2.11 -11.14
C PHE A 20 -10.27 1.10 -11.58
N ARG A 21 -9.90 0.17 -12.46
CA ARG A 21 -10.79 -0.94 -12.84
C ARG A 21 -11.02 -1.86 -11.63
N ASP A 22 -9.94 -2.16 -10.93
CA ASP A 22 -9.97 -2.97 -9.71
C ASP A 22 -10.90 -2.32 -8.67
N SER A 23 -10.78 -1.01 -8.41
CA SER A 23 -11.67 -0.35 -7.45
C SER A 23 -13.15 -0.32 -7.82
N LYS A 24 -13.54 -0.69 -9.05
CA LYS A 24 -14.94 -0.83 -9.48
C LYS A 24 -15.47 -2.27 -9.45
N ASP A 25 -14.61 -3.27 -9.28
CA ASP A 25 -15.03 -4.67 -9.28
C ASP A 25 -15.60 -5.07 -7.91
N PHE A 26 -16.92 -4.88 -7.76
CA PHE A 26 -17.66 -5.18 -6.54
C PHE A 26 -17.44 -6.61 -6.06
N ALA A 27 -17.45 -7.59 -6.98
CA ALA A 27 -17.29 -9.00 -6.62
C ALA A 27 -15.92 -9.26 -5.97
N GLN A 28 -14.87 -8.64 -6.49
CA GLN A 28 -13.55 -8.76 -5.89
C GLN A 28 -13.40 -7.94 -4.60
N LEU A 29 -14.05 -6.78 -4.48
CA LEU A 29 -14.06 -6.02 -3.22
C LEU A 29 -14.69 -6.84 -2.10
N GLU A 30 -15.82 -7.49 -2.38
CA GLU A 30 -16.50 -8.37 -1.42
C GLU A 30 -15.70 -9.63 -1.10
N SER A 31 -15.16 -10.31 -2.11
CA SER A 31 -14.37 -11.53 -1.88
C SER A 31 -13.12 -11.29 -1.03
N ASN A 32 -12.54 -10.09 -1.13
CA ASN A 32 -11.40 -9.68 -0.33
C ASN A 32 -11.80 -8.87 0.92
N GLN A 33 -13.09 -8.77 1.23
CA GLN A 33 -13.62 -8.07 2.41
C GLN A 33 -13.09 -6.64 2.55
N ILE A 34 -12.93 -5.94 1.42
CA ILE A 34 -12.44 -4.56 1.41
C ILE A 34 -13.48 -3.67 2.08
N THR A 35 -13.05 -2.93 3.08
CA THR A 35 -13.90 -1.97 3.84
C THR A 35 -13.41 -0.54 3.69
N HIS A 36 -12.14 -0.35 3.34
CA HIS A 36 -11.45 0.93 3.25
C HIS A 36 -10.77 1.06 1.88
N ILE A 37 -10.84 2.25 1.29
CA ILE A 37 -10.27 2.55 -0.03
C ILE A 37 -9.49 3.87 0.03
N ILE A 38 -8.21 3.83 -0.33
CA ILE A 38 -7.44 5.02 -0.68
C ILE A 38 -7.48 5.17 -2.20
N SER A 39 -8.06 6.28 -2.67
CA SER A 39 -8.15 6.62 -4.08
C SER A 39 -7.14 7.72 -4.40
N VAL A 40 -6.09 7.39 -5.16
CA VAL A 40 -5.03 8.33 -5.56
C VAL A 40 -5.14 8.61 -7.05
N LEU A 41 -5.85 9.68 -7.40
CA LEU A 41 -6.24 10.02 -8.78
C LEU A 41 -6.18 11.53 -9.00
N ASP A 42 -6.20 11.95 -10.26
CA ASP A 42 -6.27 13.36 -10.67
C ASP A 42 -7.63 13.98 -10.28
N ALA A 43 -8.68 13.15 -10.18
CA ALA A 43 -10.01 13.54 -9.72
C ALA A 43 -10.64 12.37 -8.93
N PRO A 44 -10.22 12.17 -7.67
CA PRO A 44 -10.66 11.03 -6.87
C PRO A 44 -12.14 11.15 -6.50
N LYS A 45 -12.86 10.01 -6.52
CA LYS A 45 -14.30 9.96 -6.21
C LYS A 45 -14.62 8.75 -5.35
N LYS A 46 -15.59 8.90 -4.46
CA LYS A 46 -16.18 7.79 -3.69
C LYS A 46 -17.17 7.07 -4.61
N ILE A 47 -16.90 5.81 -4.92
CA ILE A 47 -17.72 5.01 -5.85
C ILE A 47 -18.74 4.16 -5.07
N HIS A 48 -18.30 3.60 -3.94
CA HIS A 48 -19.07 2.66 -3.13
C HIS A 48 -19.53 3.34 -1.85
N GLN A 49 -20.83 3.36 -1.56
CA GLN A 49 -21.36 4.07 -0.40
C GLN A 49 -21.07 3.36 0.93
N ASP A 50 -20.88 2.05 0.89
CA ASP A 50 -20.66 1.17 2.04
C ASP A 50 -19.17 1.06 2.45
N LYS A 51 -18.25 1.69 1.70
CA LYS A 51 -16.82 1.69 2.00
C LYS A 51 -16.37 3.04 2.54
N LYS A 52 -15.34 3.02 3.39
CA LYS A 52 -14.69 4.24 3.89
C LYS A 52 -13.61 4.70 2.91
N TYR A 53 -13.55 5.99 2.62
CA TYR A 53 -12.63 6.54 1.62
C TYR A 53 -11.66 7.56 2.20
N LEU A 54 -10.41 7.49 1.73
CA LEU A 54 -9.48 8.60 1.71
C LEU A 54 -9.20 8.94 0.23
N CYS A 55 -9.55 10.16 -0.18
CA CYS A 55 -9.37 10.63 -1.55
C CYS A 55 -8.15 11.56 -1.59
N ILE A 56 -7.13 11.16 -2.35
CA ILE A 56 -5.90 11.91 -2.56
C ILE A 56 -5.89 12.38 -4.00
N GLU A 57 -5.95 13.70 -4.19
CA GLU A 57 -5.83 14.32 -5.50
C GLU A 57 -4.34 14.44 -5.87
N ALA A 58 -3.89 13.64 -6.82
CA ALA A 58 -2.50 13.60 -7.25
C ALA A 58 -2.35 13.03 -8.65
N ILE A 59 -1.55 13.70 -9.48
CA ILE A 59 -1.19 13.22 -10.83
C ILE A 59 0.01 12.26 -10.78
N ASP A 60 0.19 11.46 -11.83
CA ASP A 60 1.34 10.55 -11.94
C ASP A 60 2.51 11.20 -12.67
N SER A 61 3.06 12.28 -12.11
CA SER A 61 4.26 12.92 -12.64
C SER A 61 5.38 12.92 -11.59
N PRO A 62 6.66 12.94 -12.01
CA PRO A 62 7.80 13.02 -11.10
C PRO A 62 7.79 14.25 -10.17
N GLU A 63 7.17 15.35 -10.60
CA GLU A 63 7.08 16.63 -9.88
C GLU A 63 5.97 16.63 -8.80
N GLN A 64 5.00 15.71 -8.88
CA GLN A 64 3.94 15.61 -7.87
C GLN A 64 4.54 15.25 -6.52
N ASN A 65 4.33 16.09 -5.50
CA ASN A 65 4.72 15.77 -4.13
C ASN A 65 3.70 14.79 -3.51
N LEU A 66 4.11 13.54 -3.27
CA LEU A 66 3.33 12.53 -2.57
C LEU A 66 3.71 12.37 -1.10
N ILE A 67 4.91 12.81 -0.68
CA ILE A 67 5.37 12.72 0.72
C ILE A 67 4.38 13.41 1.66
N GLN A 68 3.83 14.55 1.25
CA GLN A 68 2.82 15.28 2.03
C GLN A 68 1.60 14.44 2.42
N TYR A 69 1.31 13.36 1.69
CA TYR A 69 0.17 12.46 1.95
C TYR A 69 0.56 11.19 2.70
N PHE A 70 1.84 10.89 2.91
CA PHE A 70 2.27 9.63 3.51
C PHE A 70 1.70 9.45 4.91
N GLN A 71 1.79 10.46 5.77
CA GLN A 71 1.31 10.36 7.15
C GLN A 71 -0.20 10.07 7.22
N ILE A 72 -1.03 10.81 6.47
CA ILE A 72 -2.49 10.61 6.47
C ILE A 72 -2.89 9.27 5.86
N CYS A 73 -2.18 8.81 4.83
CA CYS A 73 -2.40 7.49 4.24
C CYS A 73 -1.99 6.38 5.21
N ASN A 74 -0.83 6.53 5.86
CA ASN A 74 -0.33 5.59 6.85
C ASN A 74 -1.32 5.43 7.99
N ASP A 75 -1.83 6.53 8.55
CA ASP A 75 -2.84 6.50 9.61
C ASP A 75 -4.11 5.77 9.17
N PHE A 76 -4.60 6.06 7.95
CA PHE A 76 -5.79 5.44 7.43
C PHE A 76 -5.62 3.92 7.26
N ILE A 77 -4.49 3.48 6.71
CA ILE A 77 -4.17 2.06 6.55
C ILE A 77 -4.01 1.41 7.92
N HIS A 78 -3.22 2.01 8.81
CA HIS A 78 -2.87 1.43 10.10
C HIS A 78 -4.10 1.24 10.99
N LYS A 79 -4.95 2.28 11.11
CA LYS A 79 -6.16 2.23 11.94
C LYS A 79 -7.17 1.19 11.45
N ALA A 80 -7.28 0.96 10.14
CA ALA A 80 -8.12 -0.09 9.59
C ALA A 80 -7.53 -1.48 9.92
N ARG A 81 -6.23 -1.68 9.68
CA ARG A 81 -5.57 -2.97 9.91
C ARG A 81 -5.55 -3.38 11.39
N LEU A 82 -5.42 -2.42 12.31
CA LEU A 82 -5.56 -2.67 13.76
C LEU A 82 -6.95 -3.20 14.16
N LYS A 83 -7.97 -3.00 13.32
CA LYS A 83 -9.33 -3.52 13.50
C LYS A 83 -9.59 -4.78 12.67
N ASN A 84 -8.54 -5.41 12.12
CA ASN A 84 -8.62 -6.53 11.18
C ASN A 84 -9.46 -6.20 9.93
N GLN A 85 -9.39 -4.96 9.46
CA GLN A 85 -10.12 -4.50 8.28
C GLN A 85 -9.19 -4.32 7.08
N ASN A 86 -9.71 -4.65 5.89
CA ASN A 86 -8.91 -4.66 4.67
C ASN A 86 -9.00 -3.34 3.90
N VAL A 87 -7.83 -2.89 3.43
CA VAL A 87 -7.63 -1.61 2.74
C VAL A 87 -7.16 -1.86 1.31
N LEU A 88 -7.83 -1.25 0.34
CA LEU A 88 -7.36 -1.16 -1.04
C LEU A 88 -6.76 0.22 -1.28
N VAL A 89 -5.50 0.27 -1.72
CA VAL A 89 -4.88 1.49 -2.25
C VAL A 89 -4.86 1.39 -3.77
N HIS A 90 -5.54 2.30 -4.45
CA HIS A 90 -5.61 2.28 -5.91
C HIS A 90 -5.25 3.62 -6.54
N CYS A 91 -4.75 3.54 -7.77
CA CYS A 91 -4.61 4.68 -8.66
C CYS A 91 -5.17 4.29 -10.04
N LEU A 92 -4.84 5.02 -11.11
CA LEU A 92 -5.38 4.73 -12.44
C LEU A 92 -4.97 3.32 -12.93
N ALA A 93 -3.66 3.06 -13.04
CA ALA A 93 -3.12 1.80 -13.54
C ALA A 93 -2.76 0.78 -12.44
N GLY A 94 -2.68 1.22 -11.18
CA GLY A 94 -2.13 0.41 -10.09
C GLY A 94 -0.64 0.13 -10.27
N MET A 95 0.11 1.09 -10.80
CA MET A 95 1.53 0.96 -11.17
C MET A 95 2.43 1.84 -10.31
N SER A 96 2.11 3.13 -10.21
CA SER A 96 3.01 4.14 -9.65
C SER A 96 2.46 4.73 -8.35
N ARG A 97 1.56 5.73 -8.39
CA ARG A 97 0.97 6.40 -7.20
C ARG A 97 0.54 5.46 -6.06
N SER A 98 -0.28 4.46 -6.35
CA SER A 98 -0.76 3.52 -5.31
C SER A 98 0.35 2.64 -4.74
N VAL A 99 1.33 2.29 -5.57
CA VAL A 99 2.51 1.52 -5.16
C VAL A 99 3.40 2.37 -4.27
N THR A 100 3.56 3.66 -4.58
CA THR A 100 4.28 4.63 -3.74
C THR A 100 3.67 4.73 -2.34
N ILE A 101 2.35 4.91 -2.24
CA ILE A 101 1.64 4.99 -0.95
C ILE A 101 1.77 3.67 -0.16
N ALA A 102 1.59 2.53 -0.82
CA ALA A 102 1.77 1.22 -0.17
C ALA A 102 3.21 1.00 0.30
N ALA A 103 4.20 1.41 -0.50
CA ALA A 103 5.61 1.29 -0.14
C ALA A 103 5.96 2.13 1.09
N ALA A 104 5.50 3.39 1.13
CA ALA A 104 5.66 4.27 2.28
C ALA A 104 5.11 3.59 3.54
N TYR A 105 3.87 3.09 3.50
CA TYR A 105 3.26 2.41 4.65
C TYR A 105 4.03 1.18 5.11
N ILE A 106 4.42 0.29 4.19
CA ILE A 106 5.14 -0.95 4.54
C ILE A 106 6.48 -0.63 5.21
N MET A 107 7.22 0.36 4.69
CA MET A 107 8.47 0.82 5.32
C MET A 107 8.21 1.37 6.72
N SER A 108 7.13 2.11 6.92
CA SER A 108 6.78 2.73 8.21
C SER A 108 6.26 1.72 9.24
N ALA A 109 5.63 0.64 8.79
CA ALA A 109 5.07 -0.41 9.64
C ALA A 109 6.04 -1.58 9.90
N THR A 110 7.21 -1.60 9.26
CA THR A 110 8.21 -2.67 9.38
C THR A 110 9.62 -2.08 9.47
N THR A 111 10.64 -2.91 9.64
CA THR A 111 12.05 -2.50 9.56
C THR A 111 12.62 -2.59 8.14
N ILE A 112 11.81 -2.98 7.16
CA ILE A 112 12.25 -3.36 5.82
C ILE A 112 12.58 -2.12 4.99
N LYS A 113 13.72 -2.19 4.31
CA LYS A 113 14.22 -1.11 3.45
C LYS A 113 13.46 -1.02 2.14
N LEU A 114 13.42 0.18 1.55
CA LEU A 114 12.72 0.49 0.31
C LEU A 114 12.97 -0.53 -0.81
N LYS A 115 14.25 -0.88 -1.03
CA LYS A 115 14.66 -1.86 -2.06
C LYS A 115 13.89 -3.18 -1.96
N HIS A 116 13.69 -3.67 -0.74
CA HIS A 116 13.01 -4.93 -0.48
C HIS A 116 11.48 -4.77 -0.57
N VAL A 117 10.95 -3.63 -0.10
CA VAL A 117 9.52 -3.31 -0.24
C VAL A 117 9.11 -3.23 -1.72
N LEU A 118 9.91 -2.59 -2.59
CA LEU A 118 9.64 -2.52 -4.02
C LEU A 118 9.69 -3.91 -4.69
N ARG A 119 10.62 -4.79 -4.27
CA ARG A 119 10.65 -6.19 -4.72
C ARG A 119 9.38 -6.94 -4.33
N LEU A 120 8.94 -6.82 -3.07
CA LEU A 120 7.71 -7.41 -2.58
C LEU A 120 6.50 -6.95 -3.41
N LEU A 121 6.36 -5.64 -3.61
CA LEU A 121 5.28 -5.06 -4.42
C LEU A 121 5.32 -5.54 -5.87
N LYS A 122 6.51 -5.72 -6.45
CA LYS A 122 6.71 -6.26 -7.81
C LYS A 122 6.33 -7.73 -7.92
N ALA A 123 6.67 -8.54 -6.92
CA ALA A 123 6.30 -9.96 -6.86
C ALA A 123 4.78 -10.12 -6.74
N CYS A 124 4.12 -9.27 -5.94
CA CYS A 124 2.67 -9.21 -5.81
C CYS A 124 1.99 -8.71 -7.09
N ARG A 125 2.50 -7.63 -7.69
CA ARG A 125 1.95 -7.02 -8.90
C ARG A 125 3.08 -6.70 -9.87
N SER A 126 3.24 -7.51 -10.91
CA SER A 126 4.38 -7.43 -11.86
C SER A 126 4.55 -6.07 -12.54
N ILE A 127 3.48 -5.28 -12.67
CA ILE A 127 3.55 -3.93 -13.24
C ILE A 127 3.90 -2.85 -12.22
N ALA A 128 4.03 -3.16 -10.92
CA ALA A 128 4.38 -2.19 -9.89
C ALA A 128 5.72 -1.53 -10.24
N SER A 129 5.71 -0.20 -10.35
CA SER A 129 6.84 0.60 -10.76
C SER A 129 6.51 2.07 -10.49
N PRO A 130 6.86 2.62 -9.30
CA PRO A 130 6.78 4.06 -9.08
C PRO A 130 7.56 4.79 -10.17
N ASN A 131 7.07 5.97 -10.57
CA ASN A 131 7.86 6.84 -11.43
C ASN A 131 9.16 7.29 -10.72
N GLU A 132 10.10 7.87 -11.47
CA GLU A 132 11.41 8.24 -10.93
C GLU A 132 11.34 9.27 -9.79
N GLY A 133 10.43 10.24 -9.88
CA GLY A 133 10.26 11.26 -8.84
C GLY A 133 9.73 10.65 -7.55
N PHE A 134 8.78 9.72 -7.64
CA PHE A 134 8.28 8.97 -6.49
C PHE A 134 9.34 8.05 -5.89
N ASN A 135 10.19 7.42 -6.70
CA ASN A 135 11.32 6.66 -6.16
C ASN A 135 12.29 7.56 -5.37
N LYS A 136 12.64 8.74 -5.89
CA LYS A 136 13.46 9.73 -5.17
C LYS A 136 12.79 10.18 -3.88
N GLN A 137 11.49 10.41 -3.91
CA GLN A 137 10.71 10.76 -2.72
C GLN A 137 10.69 9.64 -1.68
N LEU A 138 10.55 8.37 -2.08
CA LEU A 138 10.62 7.23 -1.17
C LEU A 138 12.02 7.07 -0.55
N GLN A 139 13.09 7.30 -1.32
CA GLN A 139 14.46 7.31 -0.79
C GLN A 139 14.67 8.45 0.20
N TYR A 140 14.22 9.65 -0.14
CA TYR A 140 14.25 10.80 0.76
C TYR A 140 13.47 10.52 2.05
N TYR A 141 12.30 9.90 1.93
CA TYR A 141 11.48 9.48 3.06
C TYR A 141 12.19 8.46 3.96
N GLU A 142 12.81 7.44 3.37
CA GLU A 142 13.59 6.42 4.08
C GLU A 142 14.74 7.04 4.91
N CYS A 143 15.42 8.05 4.36
CA CYS A 143 16.55 8.70 5.03
C CYS A 143 16.15 9.76 6.08
N ASN A 144 15.04 10.48 5.87
CA ASN A 144 14.78 11.71 6.64
C ASN A 144 13.58 11.64 7.58
N TYR A 145 12.57 10.82 7.29
CA TYR A 145 11.31 10.81 8.07
C TYR A 145 10.93 9.45 8.63
N LEU A 146 11.52 8.37 8.11
CA LEU A 146 11.05 7.02 8.39
C LEU A 146 11.15 6.62 9.86
N LEU A 147 12.22 7.04 10.55
CA LEU A 147 12.41 6.73 11.97
C LEU A 147 11.37 7.40 12.86
N GLU A 148 11.09 8.68 12.60
CA GLU A 148 10.04 9.42 13.30
C GLU A 148 8.67 8.81 13.05
N GLU A 149 8.36 8.49 11.78
CA GLU A 149 7.07 7.87 11.45
C GLU A 149 6.89 6.51 12.12
N ARG A 150 7.92 5.65 12.15
CA ARG A 150 7.85 4.35 12.85
C ARG A 150 7.48 4.53 14.32
N THR A 151 8.11 5.50 14.97
CA THR A 151 7.84 5.82 16.39
C THR A 151 6.40 6.30 16.57
N ARG A 152 5.92 7.15 15.65
CA ARG A 152 4.56 7.67 15.65
C ARG A 152 3.50 6.60 15.38
N LEU A 153 3.72 5.70 14.42
CA LEU A 153 2.79 4.59 14.15
C LEU A 153 2.74 3.61 15.32
N ALA A 154 3.88 3.31 15.95
CA ALA A 154 3.92 2.46 17.13
C ALA A 154 3.11 3.04 18.31
N SER A 155 3.05 4.37 18.47
CA SER A 155 2.25 4.99 19.54
C SER A 155 0.74 4.96 19.29
N ILE A 156 0.30 4.82 18.03
CA ILE A 156 -1.12 4.63 17.67
C ILE A 156 -1.57 3.19 18.00
N SER A 157 -0.64 2.25 17.94
CA SER A 157 -0.87 0.85 18.30
C SER A 157 -0.88 0.67 19.82
N HIS A 158 -1.99 0.18 20.38
CA HIS A 158 -2.02 -0.25 21.79
C HIS A 158 -1.20 -1.54 22.03
N SER A 159 -0.76 -2.21 20.95
CA SER A 159 0.09 -3.40 20.98
C SER A 159 0.95 -3.47 19.72
N ASN A 160 2.26 -3.73 19.89
CA ASN A 160 3.20 -3.95 18.78
C ASN A 160 2.97 -5.25 17.98
N LYS A 161 1.94 -6.04 18.33
CA LYS A 161 1.66 -7.34 17.72
C LYS A 161 1.46 -7.27 16.20
N GLN A 162 0.78 -6.23 15.69
CA GLN A 162 0.56 -6.06 14.25
C GLN A 162 1.87 -5.74 13.51
N LEU A 163 2.69 -4.85 14.06
CA LEU A 163 3.98 -4.47 13.48
C LEU A 163 4.93 -5.68 13.42
N LEU A 164 4.97 -6.50 14.49
CA LEU A 164 5.73 -7.75 14.52
C LEU A 164 5.23 -8.77 13.50
N ALA A 165 3.91 -8.91 13.35
CA ALA A 165 3.33 -9.80 12.35
C ALA A 165 3.65 -9.36 10.92
N ASP A 166 3.65 -8.05 10.64
CA ASP A 166 4.00 -7.49 9.34
C ASP A 166 5.48 -7.75 9.00
N GLU A 167 6.34 -7.53 9.98
CA GLU A 167 7.77 -7.81 9.91
C GLU A 167 8.03 -9.30 9.60
N GLU A 168 7.39 -10.21 10.34
CA GLU A 168 7.54 -11.66 10.15
C GLU A 168 7.00 -12.11 8.78
N TYR A 169 5.83 -11.62 8.37
CA TYR A 169 5.22 -11.94 7.08
C TYR A 169 6.14 -11.56 5.93
N CYS A 170 6.68 -10.33 5.96
CA CYS A 170 7.55 -9.87 4.90
C CYS A 170 8.90 -10.62 4.90
N LYS A 171 9.49 -10.91 6.08
CA LYS A 171 10.71 -11.73 6.19
C LYS A 171 10.55 -13.13 5.59
N LYS A 172 9.40 -13.79 5.82
CA LYS A 172 9.09 -15.10 5.22
C LYS A 172 9.08 -15.06 3.70
N ILE A 173 8.53 -14.00 3.11
CA ILE A 173 8.55 -13.84 1.65
C ILE A 173 9.98 -13.76 1.13
N PHE A 174 10.86 -12.98 1.78
CA PHE A 174 12.25 -12.87 1.34
C PHE A 174 13.05 -14.18 1.47
N GLN A 175 12.89 -14.92 2.57
CA GLN A 175 13.56 -16.22 2.75
C GLN A 175 13.14 -17.23 1.68
N SER A 176 11.88 -17.19 1.23
CA SER A 176 11.39 -18.08 0.16
C SER A 176 11.93 -17.76 -1.23
N GLU A 177 12.43 -16.53 -1.47
CA GLU A 177 13.03 -16.12 -2.74
C GLU A 177 14.51 -16.53 -2.85
N ASP A 178 15.25 -16.56 -1.74
CA ASP A 178 16.68 -16.90 -1.74
C ASP A 178 16.93 -18.42 -1.94
N HIS A 179 15.94 -19.27 -1.64
CA HIS A 179 16.00 -20.72 -1.88
C HIS A 179 15.59 -21.15 -3.31
N LYS A 180 15.22 -20.21 -4.18
CA LYS A 180 14.86 -20.48 -5.59
C LYS A 180 15.98 -20.12 -6.58
N LYS A 181 17.20 -19.90 -6.11
CA LYS A 181 18.40 -19.72 -6.93
C LYS A 181 19.28 -20.95 -6.88
#